data_AF-A0A954W1K3-F1
#
_entry.id   AF-A0A954W1K3-F1
#
_cell.length_a   1.000
_cell.length_b   1.000
_cell.length_c   1.000
_cell.angle_alpha   90.00
_cell.angle_beta   90.00
_cell.angle_gamma   90.00
#
_symmetry.space_group_name_H-M   'P 1'
#
loop_
_entity.id
_entity.type
_entity.pdbx_description
1 polymer ?
#
loop_
_entity_poly.entity_id
_entity_poly.type
_entity_poly.pdbx_seq_one_letter_code
_entity_poly.pdbx_strand_id
1 'polypeptide(L)'
;RRWFIAATSLAAAACVALMIGQFYRTRPVSVAELETAVDHWTLQAVTWDAEDWQTWREPLDAHPFSSAIRVRPRGWHPLATDFDGEAVVYDLAARGSGQAFLFVADTSRRFDLPTAPHHPLKLGGGWQSGSWKEGRTLYVLAVRNAKLDEFVRTPAIARTVPRHAWQVASID
;
A
#
# COMPACT_ATOMS: atom_id res chain seq x y z
N ARG A 1 42.78 34.51 17.15
CA ARG A 1 42.93 33.03 17.27
C ARG A 1 41.76 32.30 17.95
N ARG A 2 40.85 32.97 18.70
CA ARG A 2 39.69 32.34 19.37
C ARG A 2 38.38 32.27 18.55
N TRP A 3 38.33 32.87 17.36
CA TRP A 3 37.13 32.90 16.51
C TRP A 3 37.00 31.71 15.54
N PHE A 4 38.06 30.90 15.38
CA PHE A 4 38.04 29.74 14.48
C PHE A 4 37.46 28.45 15.08
N ILE A 5 37.24 28.40 16.41
CA ILE A 5 36.70 27.21 17.09
C ILE A 5 35.16 27.23 17.14
N ALA A 6 34.53 28.40 16.99
CA ALA A 6 33.07 28.51 17.00
C ALA A 6 32.42 28.14 15.65
N ALA A 7 33.14 28.32 14.53
CA ALA A 7 32.60 28.07 13.19
C ALA A 7 32.52 26.56 12.82
N THR A 8 33.37 25.73 13.40
CA THR A 8 33.41 24.28 13.12
C THR A 8 32.26 23.50 13.75
N SER A 9 31.71 23.98 14.88
CA SER A 9 30.63 23.29 15.60
C SER A 9 29.28 23.34 14.87
N LEU A 10 28.95 24.48 14.24
CA LEU A 10 27.71 24.66 13.48
C LEU A 10 27.66 23.81 12.21
N ALA A 11 28.78 23.72 11.47
CA ALA A 11 28.86 22.89 10.28
C ALA A 11 28.71 21.39 10.60
N ALA A 12 29.34 20.93 11.70
CA ALA A 12 29.22 19.53 12.14
C ALA A 12 27.77 19.18 12.56
N ALA A 13 27.09 20.06 13.30
CA ALA A 13 25.70 19.85 13.69
C ALA A 13 24.75 19.79 12.49
N ALA A 14 24.94 20.66 11.49
CA ALA A 14 24.17 20.64 10.25
C ALA A 14 24.39 19.34 9.46
N CYS A 15 25.64 18.88 9.33
CA CYS A 15 25.93 17.61 8.68
C CYS A 15 25.31 16.41 9.42
N VAL A 16 25.35 16.40 10.75
CA VAL A 16 24.72 15.34 11.56
C VAL A 16 23.19 15.38 11.38
N ALA A 17 22.56 16.54 11.42
CA ALA A 17 21.12 16.68 11.19
C ALA A 17 20.73 16.23 9.77
N LEU A 18 21.52 16.56 8.75
CA LEU A 18 21.30 16.12 7.38
C LEU A 18 21.48 14.61 7.23
N MET A 19 22.52 14.04 7.85
CA MET A 19 22.77 12.59 7.84
C MET A 19 21.65 11.83 8.54
N ILE A 20 21.19 12.31 9.70
CA ILE A 20 20.06 11.74 10.43
C ILE A 20 18.78 11.84 9.58
N GLY A 21 18.51 13.00 8.99
CA GLY A 21 17.35 13.20 8.11
C GLY A 21 17.36 12.27 6.89
N GLN A 22 18.51 12.08 6.25
CA GLN A 22 18.67 11.13 5.14
C GLN A 22 18.51 9.68 5.61
N PHE A 23 19.08 9.32 6.76
CA PHE A 23 18.96 7.98 7.32
C PHE A 23 17.49 7.61 7.56
N TYR A 24 16.70 8.50 8.21
CA TYR A 24 15.28 8.26 8.43
C TYR A 24 14.46 8.19 7.13
N ARG A 25 14.87 8.89 6.06
CA ARG A 25 14.23 8.77 4.73
C ARG A 25 14.57 7.46 4.00
N THR A 26 15.75 6.90 4.25
CA THR A 26 16.24 5.70 3.55
C THR A 26 15.92 4.38 4.26
N ARG A 27 15.55 4.44 5.54
CA ARG A 27 15.18 3.26 6.32
C ARG A 27 13.92 2.60 5.73
N PRO A 28 13.94 1.27 5.48
CA PRO A 28 12.73 0.55 5.12
C PRO A 28 11.66 0.71 6.20
N VAL A 29 10.43 0.99 5.79
CA VAL A 29 9.27 0.98 6.68
C VAL A 29 9.01 -0.48 7.06
N SER A 30 9.02 -0.75 8.36
CA SER A 30 8.76 -2.07 8.90
C SER A 30 7.28 -2.45 8.81
N VAL A 31 6.98 -3.75 8.82
CA VAL A 31 5.59 -4.24 8.81
C VAL A 31 4.78 -3.71 9.99
N ALA A 32 5.37 -3.58 11.18
CA ALA A 32 4.70 -3.07 12.37
C ALA A 32 4.36 -1.56 12.27
N GLU A 33 5.26 -0.76 11.66
CA GLU A 33 5.00 0.65 11.38
C GLU A 33 3.87 0.81 10.36
N LEU A 34 3.87 -0.03 9.31
CA LEU A 34 2.79 -0.07 8.34
C LEU A 34 1.46 -0.50 8.97
N GLU A 35 1.45 -1.53 9.82
CA GLU A 35 0.28 -1.98 10.58
C GLU A 35 -0.34 -0.85 11.40
N THR A 36 0.49 -0.12 12.14
CA THR A 36 0.05 1.00 12.97
C THR A 36 -0.55 2.13 12.13
N ALA A 37 0.10 2.48 11.00
CA ALA A 37 -0.40 3.50 10.10
C ALA A 37 -1.74 3.09 9.46
N VAL A 38 -1.85 1.86 9.01
CA VAL A 38 -3.07 1.34 8.37
C VAL A 38 -4.23 1.25 9.34
N ASP A 39 -3.99 0.87 10.61
CA ASP A 39 -5.02 0.88 11.64
C ASP A 39 -5.58 2.31 11.84
N HIS A 40 -4.70 3.30 11.93
CA HIS A 40 -5.08 4.70 12.03
C HIS A 40 -5.88 5.19 10.80
N TRP A 41 -5.41 4.91 9.58
CA TRP A 41 -6.11 5.30 8.35
C TRP A 41 -7.49 4.64 8.23
N THR A 42 -7.59 3.39 8.67
CA THR A 42 -8.85 2.64 8.66
C THR A 42 -9.84 3.23 9.66
N LEU A 43 -9.40 3.59 10.86
CA LEU A 43 -10.24 4.27 11.84
C LEU A 43 -10.74 5.61 11.31
N GLN A 44 -9.87 6.39 10.65
CA GLN A 44 -10.27 7.63 9.99
C GLN A 44 -11.29 7.36 8.88
N ALA A 45 -11.07 6.36 8.03
CA ALA A 45 -11.95 6.06 6.91
C ALA A 45 -13.37 5.65 7.32
N VAL A 46 -13.52 5.01 8.49
CA VAL A 46 -14.82 4.64 9.05
C VAL A 46 -15.64 5.86 9.49
N THR A 47 -14.98 6.99 9.76
CA THR A 47 -15.68 8.22 10.22
C THR A 47 -16.24 9.07 9.08
N TRP A 48 -15.91 8.77 7.82
CA TRP A 48 -16.43 9.51 6.67
C TRP A 48 -17.87 9.13 6.35
N ASP A 49 -18.68 10.16 6.15
CA ASP A 49 -20.07 10.02 5.72
C ASP A 49 -20.17 9.90 4.20
N ALA A 50 -21.34 9.49 3.70
CA ALA A 50 -21.57 9.29 2.27
C ALA A 50 -21.30 10.55 1.42
N GLU A 51 -21.41 11.74 2.02
CA GLU A 51 -21.20 13.04 1.36
C GLU A 51 -19.73 13.41 1.22
N ASP A 52 -18.85 12.84 2.05
CA ASP A 52 -17.40 13.08 1.98
C ASP A 52 -16.81 12.37 0.73
N TRP A 53 -17.41 11.25 0.33
CA TRP A 53 -16.91 10.44 -0.78
C TRP A 53 -17.15 11.12 -2.14
N GLN A 54 -16.06 11.31 -2.88
CA GLN A 54 -16.12 11.80 -4.25
C GLN A 54 -16.55 10.67 -5.19
N THR A 55 -17.37 11.00 -6.19
CA THR A 55 -17.82 10.02 -7.19
C THR A 55 -16.64 9.53 -8.03
N TRP A 56 -16.50 8.21 -8.14
CA TRP A 56 -15.52 7.60 -9.03
C TRP A 56 -15.91 7.80 -10.50
N ARG A 57 -15.03 8.43 -11.30
CA ARG A 57 -15.22 8.56 -12.75
C ARG A 57 -14.13 7.89 -13.59
N GLU A 58 -12.88 7.83 -13.13
CA GLU A 58 -11.76 7.14 -13.78
C GLU A 58 -10.55 7.13 -12.83
N PRO A 59 -9.48 6.32 -13.08
CA PRO A 59 -8.28 6.34 -12.25
C PRO A 59 -7.69 7.74 -12.20
N LEU A 60 -7.44 8.21 -10.99
CA LEU A 60 -6.66 9.42 -10.79
C LEU A 60 -5.26 9.11 -11.33
N ASP A 61 -4.78 9.86 -12.32
CA ASP A 61 -3.48 9.61 -12.97
C ASP A 61 -2.33 9.51 -11.95
N ALA A 62 -2.41 10.28 -10.87
CA ALA A 62 -1.44 10.26 -9.79
C ALA A 62 -1.58 9.06 -8.84
N HIS A 63 -2.75 8.43 -8.77
CA HIS A 63 -3.09 7.37 -7.83
C HIS A 63 -3.82 6.21 -8.56
N PRO A 64 -3.10 5.51 -9.45
CA PRO A 64 -3.70 4.51 -10.32
C PRO A 64 -4.36 3.39 -9.50
N PHE A 65 -5.49 2.91 -9.99
CA PHE A 65 -6.18 1.78 -9.38
C PHE A 65 -5.47 0.47 -9.77
N SER A 66 -5.10 -0.34 -8.78
CA SER A 66 -4.38 -1.60 -9.06
C SER A 66 -5.25 -2.58 -9.84
N SER A 67 -4.66 -3.17 -10.89
CA SER A 67 -5.28 -4.25 -11.66
C SER A 67 -5.48 -5.53 -10.85
N ALA A 68 -4.79 -5.68 -9.71
CA ALA A 68 -4.96 -6.80 -8.78
C ALA A 68 -6.32 -6.76 -8.07
N ILE A 69 -7.03 -5.63 -8.07
CA ILE A 69 -8.38 -5.52 -7.51
C ILE A 69 -9.43 -5.86 -8.58
N ARG A 70 -10.40 -6.70 -8.22
CA ARG A 70 -11.45 -7.18 -9.13
C ARG A 70 -12.76 -6.41 -9.03
N VAL A 71 -12.93 -5.64 -7.97
CA VAL A 71 -14.13 -4.82 -7.74
C VAL A 71 -13.93 -3.39 -8.21
N ARG A 72 -15.02 -2.69 -8.53
CA ARG A 72 -14.99 -1.28 -8.92
C ARG A 72 -15.23 -0.39 -7.69
N PRO A 73 -14.45 0.69 -7.49
CA PRO A 73 -14.72 1.66 -6.43
C PRO A 73 -16.10 2.29 -6.57
N ARG A 74 -16.73 2.58 -5.43
CA ARG A 74 -17.95 3.40 -5.36
C ARG A 74 -17.64 4.89 -5.31
N GLY A 75 -16.56 5.21 -4.61
CA GLY A 75 -16.07 6.56 -4.46
C GLY A 75 -14.63 6.55 -3.97
N TRP A 76 -14.09 7.74 -3.80
CA TRP A 76 -12.74 7.94 -3.30
C TRP A 76 -12.67 9.18 -2.41
N HIS A 77 -11.64 9.25 -1.58
CA HIS A 77 -11.38 10.40 -0.71
C HIS A 77 -9.86 10.63 -0.60
N PRO A 78 -9.36 11.88 -0.60
CA PRO A 78 -7.96 12.16 -0.30
C PRO A 78 -7.63 11.80 1.14
N LEU A 79 -6.46 11.21 1.37
CA LEU A 79 -5.99 10.82 2.68
C LEU A 79 -4.58 11.39 2.91
N ALA A 80 -4.43 12.14 4.00
CA ALA A 80 -3.11 12.51 4.48
C ALA A 80 -2.46 11.27 5.12
N THR A 81 -1.25 10.94 4.68
CA THR A 81 -0.48 9.84 5.26
C THR A 81 0.77 10.36 5.94
N ASP A 82 1.28 9.59 6.90
CA ASP A 82 2.59 9.84 7.52
C ASP A 82 3.75 9.46 6.58
N PHE A 83 3.44 9.04 5.35
CA PHE A 83 4.39 8.75 4.30
C PHE A 83 4.54 9.96 3.37
N ASP A 84 5.64 9.99 2.62
CA ASP A 84 6.16 11.18 1.93
C ASP A 84 5.32 11.66 0.73
N GLY A 85 4.05 11.25 0.62
CA GLY A 85 3.18 11.47 -0.53
C GLY A 85 1.71 11.60 -0.18
N GLU A 86 0.97 12.19 -1.12
CA GLU A 86 -0.49 12.15 -1.12
C GLU A 86 -0.96 10.70 -1.25
N ALA A 87 -2.04 10.39 -0.56
CA ALA A 87 -2.74 9.13 -0.75
C ALA A 87 -4.19 9.39 -1.05
N VAL A 88 -4.82 8.36 -1.60
CA VAL A 88 -6.26 8.29 -1.74
C VAL A 88 -6.74 6.98 -1.14
N VAL A 89 -7.95 7.00 -0.65
CA VAL A 89 -8.70 5.82 -0.25
C VAL A 89 -9.83 5.60 -1.24
N TYR A 90 -10.04 4.34 -1.63
CA TYR A 90 -11.18 3.93 -2.43
C TYR A 90 -12.15 3.13 -1.56
N ASP A 91 -13.43 3.51 -1.59
CA ASP A 91 -14.51 2.69 -1.02
C ASP A 91 -14.82 1.54 -1.98
N LEU A 92 -14.56 0.32 -1.52
CA LEU A 92 -14.79 -0.92 -2.25
C LEU A 92 -15.99 -1.71 -1.72
N ALA A 93 -16.68 -1.22 -0.69
CA ALA A 93 -17.78 -1.96 -0.05
C ALA A 93 -18.94 -2.18 -1.03
N ALA A 94 -19.25 -3.43 -1.38
CA ALA A 94 -20.48 -3.72 -2.12
C ALA A 94 -21.72 -3.49 -1.23
N ARG A 95 -22.87 -3.22 -1.86
CA ARG A 95 -24.12 -3.02 -1.12
C ARG A 95 -24.46 -4.27 -0.30
N GLY A 96 -24.44 -4.13 1.03
CA GLY A 96 -24.74 -5.21 1.97
C GLY A 96 -23.59 -6.19 2.24
N SER A 97 -22.43 -6.02 1.60
CA SER A 97 -21.19 -6.67 2.04
C SER A 97 -20.52 -5.79 3.10
N GLY A 98 -19.60 -6.35 3.87
CA GLY A 98 -18.82 -5.62 4.86
C GLY A 98 -18.06 -4.39 4.34
N GLN A 99 -17.30 -3.74 5.22
CA GLN A 99 -16.52 -2.56 4.86
C GLN A 99 -15.25 -3.00 4.12
N ALA A 100 -14.86 -2.25 3.08
CA ALA A 100 -13.64 -2.53 2.33
C ALA A 100 -13.05 -1.23 1.79
N PHE A 101 -11.79 -0.97 2.14
CA PHE A 101 -11.04 0.21 1.73
C PHE A 101 -9.76 -0.18 1.04
N LEU A 102 -9.43 0.50 -0.06
CA LEU A 102 -8.13 0.40 -0.69
C LEU A 102 -7.41 1.73 -0.56
N PHE A 103 -6.34 1.74 0.23
CA PHE A 103 -5.42 2.86 0.34
C PHE A 103 -4.36 2.76 -0.76
N VAL A 104 -4.14 3.87 -1.46
CA VAL A 104 -3.19 3.99 -2.56
C VAL A 104 -2.33 5.21 -2.31
N ALA A 105 -1.04 5.02 -2.16
CA ALA A 105 -0.07 6.08 -1.91
C ALA A 105 1.10 5.99 -2.89
N ASP A 106 1.45 7.09 -3.56
CA ASP A 106 2.75 7.19 -4.25
C ASP A 106 3.83 7.48 -3.22
N THR A 107 4.83 6.60 -3.14
CA THR A 107 5.86 6.72 -2.12
C THR A 107 7.22 6.22 -2.59
N SER A 108 8.23 7.08 -2.37
CA SER A 108 9.63 6.71 -2.55
C SER A 108 10.16 5.82 -1.42
N ARG A 109 9.39 5.61 -0.34
CA ARG A 109 9.82 4.77 0.77
C ARG A 109 9.97 3.32 0.33
N ARG A 110 10.92 2.66 0.96
CA ARG A 110 11.15 1.22 0.82
C ARG A 110 10.27 0.49 1.82
N PHE A 111 9.60 -0.55 1.36
CA PHE A 111 8.80 -1.44 2.19
C PHE A 111 9.24 -2.86 1.85
N ASP A 112 9.42 -3.68 2.88
CA ASP A 112 9.71 -5.10 2.70
C ASP A 112 8.40 -5.87 2.45
N LEU A 113 7.77 -5.60 1.31
CA LEU A 113 6.47 -6.15 0.92
C LEU A 113 6.57 -7.05 -0.31
N PRO A 114 5.69 -8.06 -0.42
CA PRO A 114 5.57 -8.90 -1.60
C PRO A 114 4.97 -8.10 -2.77
N THR A 115 5.19 -8.61 -3.98
CA THR A 115 4.63 -8.06 -5.22
C THR A 115 3.12 -8.28 -5.36
N ALA A 116 2.53 -9.19 -4.56
CA ALA A 116 1.12 -9.55 -4.59
C ALA A 116 0.50 -9.52 -3.18
N PRO A 117 -0.81 -9.20 -3.05
CA PRO A 117 -1.50 -9.05 -1.77
C PRO A 117 -1.63 -10.39 -1.04
N HIS A 118 -0.65 -10.75 -0.20
CA HIS A 118 -0.71 -12.02 0.54
C HIS A 118 -0.25 -11.97 2.00
N HIS A 119 0.17 -10.83 2.53
CA HIS A 119 0.43 -10.72 3.97
C HIS A 119 -0.79 -10.18 4.71
N PRO A 120 -1.51 -11.01 5.48
CA PRO A 120 -2.51 -10.51 6.40
C PRO A 120 -1.81 -9.65 7.45
N LEU A 121 -2.01 -8.33 7.41
CA LEU A 121 -1.63 -7.49 8.54
C LEU A 121 -2.70 -7.61 9.62
N LYS A 122 -2.27 -7.64 10.88
CA LYS A 122 -3.20 -7.71 12.01
C LYS A 122 -3.68 -6.30 12.34
N LEU A 123 -4.92 -6.01 11.97
CA LEU A 123 -5.58 -4.75 12.32
C LEU A 123 -6.55 -4.96 13.49
N GLY A 124 -6.84 -3.88 14.22
CA GLY A 124 -7.81 -3.89 15.30
C GLY A 124 -9.25 -4.09 14.81
N GLY A 125 -10.20 -4.28 15.72
CA GLY A 125 -11.64 -4.16 15.40
C GLY A 125 -12.23 -5.21 14.44
N GLY A 126 -11.51 -6.32 14.17
CA GLY A 126 -11.94 -7.37 13.24
C GLY A 126 -11.62 -7.05 11.76
N TRP A 127 -10.74 -6.09 11.52
CA TRP A 127 -10.19 -5.81 10.19
C TRP A 127 -9.15 -6.85 9.79
N GLN A 128 -9.16 -7.21 8.51
CA GLN A 128 -8.12 -7.95 7.84
C GLN A 128 -7.52 -7.04 6.78
N SER A 129 -6.21 -7.13 6.51
CA SER A 129 -5.65 -6.36 5.42
C SER A 129 -4.55 -7.08 4.66
N GLY A 130 -4.36 -6.71 3.40
CA GLY A 130 -3.25 -7.14 2.55
C GLY A 130 -2.56 -5.93 1.98
N SER A 131 -1.22 -5.95 1.96
CA SER A 131 -0.41 -4.88 1.37
C SER A 131 0.54 -5.42 0.31
N TRP A 132 0.78 -4.61 -0.72
CA TRP A 132 1.71 -4.91 -1.81
C TRP A 132 2.19 -3.62 -2.46
N LYS A 133 3.22 -3.72 -3.29
CA LYS A 133 3.78 -2.58 -4.01
C LYS A 133 3.85 -2.87 -5.51
N GLU A 134 3.46 -1.90 -6.32
CA GLU A 134 3.67 -1.92 -7.78
C GLU A 134 4.44 -0.66 -8.17
N GLY A 135 5.70 -0.82 -8.59
CA GLY A 135 6.57 0.32 -8.89
C GLY A 135 6.80 1.21 -7.66
N ARG A 136 6.27 2.43 -7.70
CA ARG A 136 6.35 3.41 -6.59
C ARG A 136 5.08 3.46 -5.74
N THR A 137 4.02 2.78 -6.16
CA THR A 137 2.73 2.86 -5.51
C THR A 137 2.58 1.76 -4.48
N LEU A 138 2.32 2.15 -3.23
CA LEU A 138 1.91 1.26 -2.15
C LEU A 138 0.39 1.09 -2.21
N TYR A 139 -0.04 -0.16 -2.15
CA TYR A 139 -1.44 -0.53 -2.03
C TYR A 139 -1.66 -1.24 -0.70
N VAL A 140 -2.71 -0.84 0.02
CA VAL A 140 -3.18 -1.54 1.20
C VAL A 140 -4.68 -1.73 1.12
N LEU A 141 -5.12 -2.98 1.04
CA LEU A 141 -6.52 -3.36 1.10
C LEU A 141 -6.87 -3.71 2.54
N ALA A 142 -7.82 -3.02 3.14
CA ALA A 142 -8.39 -3.35 4.45
C ALA A 142 -9.86 -3.76 4.28
N VAL A 143 -10.27 -4.87 4.88
CA VAL A 143 -11.63 -5.40 4.82
C VAL A 143 -12.14 -5.80 6.21
N ARG A 144 -13.43 -5.63 6.46
CA ARG A 144 -14.10 -6.04 7.71
C ARG A 144 -15.42 -6.70 7.37
N ASN A 145 -15.71 -7.84 8.00
CA ASN A 145 -16.90 -8.67 7.70
C ASN A 145 -16.94 -9.19 6.25
N ALA A 146 -15.78 -9.35 5.62
CA ALA A 146 -15.59 -9.96 4.30
C ALA A 146 -14.19 -10.57 4.20
N LYS A 147 -13.92 -11.41 3.21
CA LYS A 147 -12.60 -12.01 2.99
C LYS A 147 -11.78 -11.21 1.98
N LEU A 148 -10.47 -11.07 2.19
CA LEU A 148 -9.57 -10.38 1.24
C LEU A 148 -9.65 -10.94 -0.19
N ASP A 149 -9.74 -12.26 -0.33
CA ASP A 149 -9.86 -12.96 -1.63
C ASP A 149 -11.13 -12.59 -2.41
N GLU A 150 -12.11 -11.96 -1.76
CA GLU A 150 -13.32 -11.49 -2.43
C GLU A 150 -13.09 -10.20 -3.22
N PHE A 151 -11.97 -9.51 -2.99
CA PHE A 151 -11.63 -8.22 -3.61
C PHE A 151 -10.41 -8.34 -4.54
N VAL A 152 -9.54 -9.31 -4.28
CA VAL A 152 -8.30 -9.54 -5.02
C VAL A 152 -8.54 -10.52 -6.18
N ARG A 153 -7.94 -10.24 -7.34
CA ARG A 153 -7.78 -11.22 -8.41
C ARG A 153 -6.71 -12.21 -7.97
N THR A 154 -7.10 -13.47 -7.76
CA THR A 154 -6.10 -14.53 -7.65
C THR A 154 -5.23 -14.47 -8.90
N PRO A 155 -3.89 -14.32 -8.78
CA PRO A 155 -3.05 -14.44 -9.95
C PRO A 155 -3.35 -15.79 -10.57
N ALA A 156 -3.73 -15.80 -11.84
CA ALA A 156 -3.76 -17.05 -12.58
C ALA A 156 -2.33 -17.57 -12.49
N ILE A 157 -2.10 -18.54 -11.62
CA ILE A 157 -0.85 -19.30 -11.62
C ILE A 157 -0.78 -19.77 -13.06
N ALA A 158 0.14 -19.19 -13.83
CA ALA A 158 0.41 -19.67 -15.17
C ALA A 158 0.72 -21.14 -14.94
N ARG A 159 -0.25 -22.02 -15.27
CA ARG A 159 -0.01 -23.44 -15.33
C ARG A 159 1.05 -23.54 -16.41
N THR A 160 2.30 -23.58 -15.99
CA THR A 160 3.40 -24.03 -16.81
C THR A 160 3.05 -25.46 -17.11
N VAL A 161 2.23 -25.68 -18.15
CA VAL A 161 2.06 -26.98 -18.75
C VAL A 161 3.48 -27.31 -19.21
N PRO A 162 4.15 -28.31 -18.61
CA PRO A 162 5.46 -28.69 -19.08
C PRO A 162 5.29 -29.08 -20.55
N ARG A 163 5.88 -28.28 -21.43
CA ARG A 163 5.80 -28.44 -22.88
C ARG A 163 6.77 -29.54 -23.31
N HIS A 164 6.67 -30.72 -22.72
CA HIS A 164 7.45 -31.93 -23.07
C HIS A 164 6.71 -33.17 -22.58
N ALA A 165 5.64 -33.55 -23.27
CA ALA A 165 4.99 -34.84 -23.03
C ALA A 165 4.24 -35.37 -24.26
N TRP A 166 4.78 -35.25 -25.48
CA TRP A 166 4.29 -36.03 -26.64
C TRP A 166 5.41 -36.27 -27.65
N GLN A 167 6.25 -37.26 -27.36
CA GLN A 167 7.10 -38.05 -28.26
C GLN A 167 7.62 -39.14 -27.31
N VAL A 168 7.12 -40.37 -27.30
CA VAL A 168 7.28 -41.38 -28.35
C VAL A 168 6.16 -42.41 -28.20
N ALA A 169 5.35 -42.60 -29.24
CA ALA A 169 4.59 -43.84 -29.48
C ALA A 169 4.21 -43.94 -30.96
N SER A 170 5.16 -44.41 -31.76
CA SER A 170 4.97 -45.12 -33.04
C SER A 170 6.23 -46.00 -33.15
N ILE A 171 6.21 -47.30 -32.82
CA ILE A 171 5.73 -48.40 -33.66
C ILE A 171 5.99 -48.09 -35.14
N ASP A 172 7.19 -48.44 -35.62
CA ASP A 172 7.41 -49.66 -36.41
C ASP A 172 8.86 -50.15 -36.23
#